data_AF-A0A2W5KVJ3-F1
#
_entry.id   AF-A0A2W5KVJ3-F1
#
_cell.length_a   1.000
_cell.length_b   1.000
_cell.length_c   1.000
_cell.angle_alpha   90.00
_cell.angle_beta   90.00
_cell.angle_gamma   90.00
#
_symmetry.space_group_name_H-M   'P 1'
#
loop_
_entity.id
_entity.type
_entity.pdbx_description
1 polymer ?
#
loop_
_entity_poly.entity_id
_entity_poly.type
_entity_poly.pdbx_seq_one_letter_code
_entity_poly.pdbx_strand_id
1 'polypeptide(L)'
;MIELGGGKTWFTSLELEQLALPGLPKSKRKINERAADENWVLRVDAQGMSLARKRGSGRGGGMEWHLSLLPDAAKAELVKRGIAWMPANDEDAVSIARQTQGWAWYEMQTDTVKAEAERRAVILDMFEGFVAAGMNRTSAAQATHQAVKDSVGTIYNYLKLVKGIRRADYLPALAPRRKGGGKECEVDDGAWQYLKSEYLRPERPTFSSCYFNTAKFYAAPRGIDLPSEKTLLRKLQREVDPRVIVAMRKVMDAV
;
A
#
# COMPACT_ATOMS: atom_id res chain seq x y z
N MET A 1 7.49 5.73 -35.82
CA MET A 1 8.11 6.92 -35.22
C MET A 1 7.17 7.36 -34.12
N ILE A 2 7.51 7.13 -32.85
CA ILE A 2 6.62 7.49 -31.74
C ILE A 2 6.95 8.93 -31.37
N GLU A 3 6.04 9.86 -31.64
CA GLU A 3 6.12 11.23 -31.12
C GLU A 3 6.00 11.16 -29.58
N LEU A 4 7.09 11.39 -28.88
CA LEU A 4 7.15 11.47 -27.42
C LEU A 4 7.49 12.90 -27.01
N GLY A 5 6.63 13.85 -27.40
CA GLY A 5 6.65 15.22 -26.90
C GLY A 5 5.68 15.35 -25.74
N GLY A 6 6.15 15.17 -24.51
CA GLY A 6 5.34 15.35 -23.30
C GLY A 6 5.93 14.54 -22.14
N GLY A 7 6.27 15.22 -21.03
CA GLY A 7 7.03 14.66 -19.90
C GLY A 7 6.41 13.38 -19.31
N LYS A 8 6.82 12.23 -19.84
CA LYS A 8 6.28 10.92 -19.47
C LYS A 8 7.00 10.37 -18.24
N THR A 9 6.22 9.93 -17.26
CA THR A 9 6.73 9.44 -15.96
C THR A 9 6.45 7.97 -15.69
N TRP A 10 5.62 7.32 -16.51
CA TRP A 10 5.23 5.91 -16.38
C TRP A 10 5.55 5.16 -17.66
N PHE A 11 6.21 4.01 -17.54
CA PHE A 11 6.69 3.23 -18.67
C PHE A 11 6.27 1.76 -18.54
N THR A 12 5.77 1.18 -19.61
CA THR A 12 5.62 -0.28 -19.70
C THR A 12 6.97 -0.95 -19.95
N SER A 13 7.11 -2.23 -19.61
CA SER A 13 8.32 -2.99 -19.94
C SER A 13 8.58 -3.09 -21.46
N LEU A 14 7.54 -2.98 -22.30
CA LEU A 14 7.68 -2.92 -23.75
C LEU A 14 8.24 -1.58 -24.22
N GLU A 15 7.78 -0.48 -23.63
CA GLU A 15 8.31 0.85 -23.93
C GLU A 15 9.76 0.98 -23.47
N LEU A 16 10.10 0.47 -22.28
CA LEU A 16 11.48 0.45 -21.79
C LEU A 16 12.41 -0.36 -22.71
N GLU A 17 11.92 -1.46 -23.28
CA GLU A 17 12.65 -2.24 -24.29
C GLU A 17 12.88 -1.42 -25.57
N GLN A 18 11.84 -0.79 -26.11
CA GLN A 18 11.93 0.03 -27.33
C GLN A 18 12.84 1.25 -27.16
N LEU A 19 12.89 1.81 -25.94
CA LEU A 19 13.76 2.92 -25.62
C LEU A 19 15.24 2.50 -25.46
N ALA A 20 15.53 1.21 -25.26
CA ALA A 20 16.88 0.67 -25.16
C ALA A 20 17.79 1.51 -24.23
N LEU A 21 17.28 1.81 -23.02
CA LEU A 21 17.92 2.72 -22.08
C LEU A 21 19.17 2.09 -21.43
N PRO A 22 20.23 2.88 -21.18
CA PRO A 22 21.44 2.38 -20.53
C PRO A 22 21.15 1.94 -19.09
N GLY A 23 21.78 0.84 -18.67
CA GLY A 23 21.59 0.28 -17.34
C GLY A 23 20.30 -0.55 -17.18
N LEU A 24 19.45 -0.66 -18.20
CA LEU A 24 18.30 -1.58 -18.22
C LEU A 24 18.52 -2.74 -19.21
N PRO A 25 17.93 -3.93 -18.95
CA PRO A 25 17.95 -5.01 -19.91
C PRO A 25 17.25 -4.63 -21.22
N LYS A 26 17.76 -5.13 -22.36
CA LYS A 26 17.27 -4.79 -23.70
C LYS A 26 16.06 -5.60 -24.18
N SER A 27 15.46 -6.43 -23.32
CA SER A 27 14.27 -7.21 -23.69
C SER A 27 13.18 -7.07 -22.64
N LYS A 28 11.91 -6.99 -23.09
CA LYS A 28 10.75 -6.91 -22.19
C LYS A 28 10.74 -8.02 -21.14
N ARG A 29 11.12 -9.25 -21.53
CA ARG A 29 11.21 -10.40 -20.63
C ARG A 29 12.20 -10.16 -19.48
N LYS A 30 13.40 -9.69 -19.80
CA LYS A 30 14.45 -9.43 -18.80
C LYS A 30 14.15 -8.21 -17.93
N ILE A 31 13.44 -7.22 -18.47
CA ILE A 31 12.94 -6.08 -17.69
C ILE A 31 11.91 -6.56 -16.66
N ASN A 32 10.99 -7.46 -17.04
CA ASN A 32 10.03 -8.03 -16.11
C ASN A 32 10.69 -8.91 -15.03
N GLU A 33 11.70 -9.72 -15.40
CA GLU A 33 12.49 -10.49 -14.41
C GLU A 33 13.13 -9.55 -13.39
N ARG A 34 13.81 -8.50 -13.86
CA ARG A 34 14.41 -7.51 -12.97
C ARG A 34 13.38 -6.82 -12.08
N ALA A 35 12.22 -6.44 -12.62
CA ALA A 35 11.15 -5.82 -11.85
C ALA A 35 10.60 -6.76 -10.75
N ALA A 36 10.59 -8.06 -11.00
CA ALA A 36 10.25 -9.07 -9.99
C ALA A 36 11.36 -9.21 -8.94
N ASP A 37 12.63 -9.34 -9.37
CA ASP A 37 13.79 -9.49 -8.48
C ASP A 37 13.95 -8.28 -7.55
N GLU A 38 13.77 -7.08 -8.07
CA GLU A 38 13.84 -5.82 -7.32
C GLU A 38 12.50 -5.44 -6.65
N ASN A 39 11.50 -6.32 -6.71
CA ASN A 39 10.18 -6.14 -6.10
C ASN A 39 9.52 -4.79 -6.42
N TRP A 40 9.59 -4.34 -7.67
CA TRP A 40 9.07 -3.04 -8.09
C TRP A 40 7.59 -2.83 -7.76
N VAL A 41 6.81 -3.91 -7.70
CA VAL A 41 5.39 -3.90 -7.31
C VAL A 41 5.17 -3.42 -5.86
N LEU A 42 6.13 -3.66 -4.97
CA LEU A 42 6.04 -3.31 -3.56
C LEU A 42 6.68 -1.95 -3.23
N ARG A 43 7.35 -1.33 -4.21
CA ARG A 43 8.05 -0.07 -4.01
C ARG A 43 7.07 1.08 -3.92
N VAL A 44 7.32 1.97 -2.96
CA VAL A 44 6.55 3.18 -2.73
C VAL A 44 7.45 4.41 -2.68
N ASP A 45 6.91 5.59 -2.96
CA ASP A 45 7.60 6.86 -2.79
C ASP A 45 7.65 7.32 -1.31
N ALA A 46 8.23 8.49 -1.05
CA ALA A 46 8.33 9.08 0.28
C ALA A 46 6.98 9.36 0.95
N GLN A 47 5.90 9.41 0.17
CA GLN A 47 4.52 9.61 0.62
C GLN A 47 3.75 8.29 0.74
N GLY A 48 4.38 7.15 0.44
CA GLY A 48 3.80 5.82 0.50
C GLY A 48 2.96 5.45 -0.73
N MET A 49 3.11 6.15 -1.85
CA MET A 49 2.40 5.86 -3.10
C MET A 49 3.12 4.79 -3.91
N SER A 50 2.37 3.80 -4.42
CA SER A 50 2.93 2.72 -5.24
C SER A 50 3.61 3.26 -6.50
N LEU A 51 4.84 2.80 -6.75
CA LEU A 51 5.62 3.10 -7.95
C LEU A 51 5.34 2.12 -9.10
N ALA A 52 4.41 1.18 -8.89
CA ALA A 52 3.91 0.25 -9.88
C ALA A 52 2.40 0.37 -10.02
N ARG A 53 1.89 0.32 -11.25
CA ARG A 53 0.44 0.34 -11.52
C ARG A 53 0.07 -0.58 -12.67
N LYS A 54 -1.17 -1.07 -12.67
CA LYS A 54 -1.74 -1.73 -13.86
C LYS A 54 -2.06 -0.66 -14.92
N ARG A 55 -1.82 -0.99 -16.19
CA ARG A 55 -2.19 -0.13 -17.31
C ARG A 55 -3.73 0.01 -17.38
N GLY A 56 -4.21 1.25 -17.52
CA GLY A 56 -5.63 1.56 -17.73
C GLY A 56 -6.18 1.05 -19.06
N SER A 57 -7.52 1.06 -19.19
CA SER A 57 -8.33 0.43 -20.25
C SER A 57 -7.69 0.42 -21.66
N GLY A 58 -7.16 -0.75 -22.03
CA GLY A 58 -6.64 -1.06 -23.36
C GLY A 58 -6.41 -2.56 -23.50
N ARG A 59 -6.50 -3.10 -24.73
CA ARG A 59 -6.21 -4.52 -25.00
C ARG A 59 -4.75 -4.82 -24.62
N GLY A 60 -4.54 -5.64 -23.59
CA GLY A 60 -3.23 -6.07 -23.09
C GLY A 60 -2.90 -5.53 -21.70
N GLY A 61 -3.40 -6.20 -20.66
CA GLY A 61 -3.18 -5.85 -19.26
C GLY A 61 -1.73 -6.07 -18.80
N GLY A 62 -0.89 -5.05 -18.92
CA GLY A 62 0.49 -5.02 -18.43
C GLY A 62 0.68 -4.11 -17.22
N MET A 63 1.81 -4.25 -16.54
CA MET A 63 2.26 -3.31 -15.51
C MET A 63 3.01 -2.12 -16.13
N GLU A 64 2.86 -0.97 -15.51
CA GLU A 64 3.64 0.24 -15.74
C GLU A 64 4.46 0.57 -14.50
N TRP A 65 5.67 1.06 -14.74
CA TRP A 65 6.67 1.38 -13.74
C TRP A 65 6.96 2.86 -13.77
N HIS A 66 6.97 3.50 -12.59
CA HIS A 66 7.33 4.90 -12.47
C HIS A 66 8.82 5.12 -12.74
N LEU A 67 9.19 6.27 -13.32
CA LEU A 67 10.56 6.62 -13.69
C LEU A 67 11.56 6.49 -12.53
N SER A 68 11.09 6.68 -11.28
CA SER A 68 11.93 6.61 -10.07
C SER A 68 12.44 5.21 -9.77
N LEU A 69 11.83 4.17 -10.33
CA LEU A 69 12.31 2.78 -10.24
C LEU A 69 13.48 2.50 -11.19
N LEU A 70 13.69 3.35 -12.19
CA LEU A 70 14.70 3.11 -13.20
C LEU A 70 16.10 3.52 -12.70
N PRO A 71 17.16 2.84 -13.19
CA PRO A 71 18.54 3.22 -12.90
C PRO A 71 18.85 4.68 -13.26
N ASP A 72 19.80 5.30 -12.57
CA ASP A 72 20.18 6.71 -12.80
C ASP A 72 20.62 6.97 -14.25
N ALA A 73 21.36 6.02 -14.85
CA ALA A 73 21.73 6.10 -16.26
C ALA A 73 20.51 6.12 -17.20
N ALA A 74 19.48 5.32 -16.91
CA ALA A 74 18.24 5.29 -17.69
C ALA A 74 17.43 6.59 -17.52
N LYS A 75 17.37 7.13 -16.29
CA LYS A 75 16.71 8.42 -16.01
C LYS A 75 17.41 9.57 -16.74
N ALA A 76 18.74 9.62 -16.71
CA ALA A 76 19.52 10.65 -17.40
C ALA A 76 19.31 10.60 -18.93
N GLU A 77 19.29 9.40 -19.51
CA GLU A 77 19.06 9.22 -20.94
C GLU A 77 17.63 9.63 -21.35
N LEU A 78 16.62 9.34 -20.51
CA LEU A 78 15.24 9.79 -20.74
C LEU A 78 15.11 11.32 -20.76
N VAL A 79 15.82 12.00 -19.86
CA VAL A 79 15.88 13.48 -19.82
C VAL A 79 16.62 14.02 -21.04
N LYS A 80 17.77 13.43 -21.39
CA LYS A 80 18.58 13.81 -22.56
C LYS A 80 17.77 13.72 -23.87
N ARG A 81 16.89 12.71 -23.97
CA ARG A 81 16.01 12.51 -25.14
C ARG A 81 14.74 13.36 -25.10
N GLY A 82 14.50 14.14 -24.04
CA GLY A 82 13.29 14.95 -23.88
C GLY A 82 12.01 14.13 -23.62
N ILE A 83 12.15 12.84 -23.29
CA ILE A 83 11.03 11.89 -23.12
C ILE A 83 10.46 11.98 -21.70
N ALA A 84 11.35 12.13 -20.71
CA ALA A 84 10.97 12.40 -19.33
C ALA A 84 11.40 13.82 -18.97
N TRP A 85 10.49 14.56 -18.35
CA TRP A 85 10.79 15.82 -17.69
C TRP A 85 10.74 15.58 -16.18
N MET A 86 11.83 15.79 -15.46
CA MET A 86 11.75 16.04 -14.02
C MET A 86 11.64 17.55 -13.87
N PRO A 87 10.46 18.09 -13.52
CA PRO A 87 10.39 19.50 -13.26
C PRO A 87 11.14 19.74 -11.95
N ALA A 88 12.20 20.52 -12.03
CA ALA A 88 12.50 21.39 -10.91
C ALA A 88 11.32 22.38 -10.83
N ASN A 89 10.36 22.09 -9.93
CA ASN A 89 9.24 22.97 -9.55
C ASN A 89 8.22 23.34 -10.64
N ASP A 90 7.53 22.35 -11.23
CA ASP A 90 6.25 22.58 -11.89
C ASP A 90 5.15 21.97 -11.03
N GLU A 91 4.55 22.79 -10.18
CA GLU A 91 3.55 22.36 -9.19
C GLU A 91 2.35 21.69 -9.85
N ASP A 92 1.98 22.09 -11.07
CA ASP A 92 0.80 21.58 -11.78
C ASP A 92 1.00 20.16 -12.33
N ALA A 93 2.17 19.87 -12.92
CA ALA A 93 2.50 18.52 -13.38
C ALA A 93 2.66 17.53 -12.22
N VAL A 94 3.23 17.98 -11.09
CA VAL A 94 3.32 17.21 -9.84
C VAL A 94 1.92 17.00 -9.24
N SER A 95 1.04 18.00 -9.34
CA SER A 95 -0.36 17.90 -8.89
C SER A 95 -1.12 16.84 -9.69
N ILE A 96 -1.02 16.86 -11.03
CA ILE A 96 -1.72 15.89 -11.90
C ILE A 96 -1.21 14.46 -11.67
N ALA A 97 0.11 14.28 -11.50
CA ALA A 97 0.69 12.97 -11.21
C ALA A 97 0.24 12.45 -9.82
N ARG A 98 0.27 13.30 -8.78
CA ARG A 98 -0.22 12.97 -7.43
C ARG A 98 -1.72 12.68 -7.40
N GLN A 99 -2.52 13.42 -8.16
CA GLN A 99 -3.97 13.20 -8.31
C GLN A 99 -4.25 11.85 -8.96
N THR A 100 -3.60 11.55 -10.08
CA THR A 100 -3.75 10.27 -10.79
C THR A 100 -3.36 9.09 -9.91
N GLN A 101 -2.28 9.23 -9.14
CA GLN A 101 -1.80 8.18 -8.23
C GLN A 101 -2.70 8.03 -6.99
N GLY A 102 -3.25 9.13 -6.49
CA GLY A 102 -4.22 9.15 -5.39
C GLY A 102 -5.50 8.39 -5.74
N TRP A 103 -6.06 8.66 -6.92
CA TRP A 103 -7.27 7.99 -7.42
C TRP A 103 -7.07 6.50 -7.64
N ALA A 104 -5.97 6.08 -8.29
CA ALA A 104 -5.67 4.67 -8.47
C ALA A 104 -5.55 3.91 -7.13
N TRP A 105 -4.97 4.54 -6.10
CA TRP A 105 -4.93 3.96 -4.76
C TRP A 105 -6.33 3.90 -4.13
N TYR A 106 -7.11 4.98 -4.24
CA TYR A 106 -8.46 5.08 -3.68
C TYR A 106 -9.41 4.03 -4.26
N GLU A 107 -9.35 3.81 -5.57
CA GLU A 107 -10.17 2.83 -6.28
C GLU A 107 -9.95 1.39 -5.78
N MET A 108 -8.73 1.07 -5.33
CA MET A 108 -8.39 -0.24 -4.77
C MET A 108 -8.79 -0.42 -3.30
N GLN A 109 -9.30 0.62 -2.63
CA GLN A 109 -9.68 0.53 -1.22
C GLN A 109 -11.03 -0.17 -1.03
N THR A 110 -11.25 -0.67 0.19
CA THR A 110 -12.51 -1.30 0.59
C THR A 110 -13.65 -0.29 0.61
N ASP A 111 -14.88 -0.78 0.45
CA ASP A 111 -16.09 0.06 0.50
C ASP A 111 -16.19 0.84 1.82
N THR A 112 -15.72 0.26 2.92
CA THR A 112 -15.64 0.93 4.23
C THR A 112 -14.72 2.14 4.24
N VAL A 113 -13.59 2.09 3.52
CA VAL A 113 -12.65 3.21 3.40
C VAL A 113 -13.20 4.29 2.46
N LYS A 114 -13.84 3.88 1.36
CA LYS A 114 -14.50 4.78 0.41
C LYS A 114 -15.67 5.52 1.06
N ALA A 115 -16.55 4.80 1.75
CA ALA A 115 -17.67 5.38 2.49
C ALA A 115 -17.22 6.38 3.56
N GLU A 116 -16.12 6.10 4.27
CA GLU A 116 -15.57 7.06 5.24
C GLU A 116 -14.96 8.30 4.56
N ALA A 117 -14.32 8.15 3.39
CA ALA A 117 -13.83 9.29 2.62
C ALA A 117 -14.98 10.18 2.11
N GLU A 118 -16.05 9.57 1.61
CA GLU A 118 -17.27 10.25 1.17
C GLU A 118 -17.95 10.98 2.34
N ARG A 119 -18.11 10.32 3.49
CA ARG A 119 -18.64 10.95 4.71
C ARG A 119 -17.85 12.21 5.07
N ARG A 120 -16.51 12.13 5.05
CA ARG A 120 -15.63 13.28 5.31
C ARG A 120 -15.80 14.39 4.27
N ALA A 121 -15.96 14.04 3.00
CA ALA A 121 -16.18 15.03 1.94
C ALA A 121 -17.50 15.79 2.14
N VAL A 122 -18.59 15.09 2.51
CA VAL A 122 -19.90 15.71 2.83
C VAL A 122 -19.77 16.68 4.00
N ILE A 123 -19.00 16.32 5.04
CA ILE A 123 -18.74 17.21 6.18
C ILE A 123 -18.04 18.49 5.72
N LEU A 124 -17.05 18.38 4.83
CA LEU A 124 -16.36 19.55 4.28
C LEU A 124 -17.26 20.39 3.39
N ASP A 125 -18.14 19.79 2.58
CA ASP A 125 -19.11 20.54 1.79
C ASP A 125 -20.07 21.34 2.67
N MET A 126 -20.52 20.75 3.77
CA MET A 126 -21.37 21.44 4.73
C MET A 126 -20.63 22.60 5.40
N PHE A 127 -19.37 22.41 5.78
CA PHE A 127 -18.51 23.48 6.31
C PHE A 127 -18.36 24.63 5.31
N GLU A 128 -18.02 24.33 4.05
CA GLU A 128 -17.89 25.34 3.00
C GLU A 128 -19.24 26.01 2.68
N GLY A 129 -20.36 25.30 2.80
CA GLY A 129 -21.71 25.86 2.71
C GLY A 129 -21.98 26.93 3.77
N PHE A 130 -21.56 26.72 5.02
CA PHE A 130 -21.67 27.74 6.07
C PHE A 130 -20.77 28.95 5.80
N VAL A 131 -19.56 28.72 5.28
CA VAL A 131 -18.65 29.82 4.88
C VAL A 131 -19.26 30.62 3.72
N ALA A 132 -19.81 29.95 2.71
CA ALA A 132 -20.50 30.57 1.59
C ALA A 132 -21.74 31.38 2.01
N ALA A 133 -22.39 30.98 3.10
CA ALA A 133 -23.47 31.72 3.74
C ALA A 133 -22.98 32.95 4.57
N GLY A 134 -21.69 33.28 4.53
CA GLY A 134 -21.11 34.46 5.17
C GLY A 134 -20.60 34.24 6.58
N MET A 135 -20.59 33.01 7.10
CA MET A 135 -19.99 32.72 8.41
C MET A 135 -18.47 32.76 8.33
N ASN A 136 -17.82 33.26 9.39
CA ASN A 136 -16.38 33.08 9.52
C ASN A 136 -16.03 31.60 9.76
N ARG A 137 -14.79 31.21 9.47
CA ARG A 137 -14.34 29.81 9.53
C ARG A 137 -14.50 29.17 10.90
N THR A 138 -14.35 29.94 11.98
CA THR A 138 -14.49 29.45 13.35
C THR A 138 -15.94 29.11 13.66
N SER A 139 -16.87 30.03 13.34
CA SER A 139 -18.31 29.82 13.48
C SER A 139 -18.82 28.70 12.57
N ALA A 140 -18.33 28.63 11.33
CA ALA A 140 -18.65 27.55 10.40
C ALA A 140 -18.20 26.18 10.92
N ALA A 141 -17.03 26.08 11.56
CA ALA A 141 -16.56 24.84 12.17
C ALA A 141 -17.43 24.41 13.35
N GLN A 142 -17.87 25.37 14.17
CA GLN A 142 -18.80 25.12 15.28
C GLN A 142 -20.18 24.68 14.78
N ALA A 143 -20.73 25.36 13.76
CA ALA A 143 -22.00 24.98 13.14
C ALA A 143 -21.92 23.58 12.50
N THR A 144 -20.80 23.26 11.85
CA THR A 144 -20.53 21.93 11.27
C THR A 144 -20.47 20.86 12.35
N HIS A 145 -19.79 21.13 13.47
CA HIS A 145 -19.75 20.25 14.64
C HIS A 145 -21.13 20.03 15.29
N GLN A 146 -21.97 21.06 15.33
CA GLN A 146 -23.34 20.92 15.85
C GLN A 146 -24.21 20.04 14.96
N ALA A 147 -24.03 20.16 13.63
CA ALA A 147 -24.76 19.35 12.66
C ALA A 147 -24.21 17.92 12.53
N VAL A 148 -22.91 17.72 12.74
CA VAL A 148 -22.24 16.42 12.62
C VAL A 148 -21.38 16.19 13.85
N LYS A 149 -21.60 15.06 14.56
CA LYS A 149 -20.96 14.73 15.85
C LYS A 149 -19.42 14.51 15.81
N ASP A 150 -18.73 14.96 14.77
CA ASP A 150 -17.26 15.02 14.70
C ASP A 150 -16.77 16.27 15.43
N SER A 151 -15.66 16.18 16.16
CA SER A 151 -15.11 17.34 16.89
C SER A 151 -14.62 18.45 15.94
N VAL A 152 -14.62 19.70 16.41
CA VAL A 152 -14.07 20.85 15.67
C VAL A 152 -12.61 20.60 15.26
N GLY A 153 -11.79 20.01 16.14
CA GLY A 153 -10.41 19.64 15.82
C GLY A 153 -10.33 18.60 14.69
N THR A 154 -11.26 17.65 14.65
CA THR A 154 -11.36 16.66 13.57
C THR A 154 -11.69 17.31 12.24
N ILE A 155 -12.60 18.29 12.21
CA ILE A 155 -12.95 19.04 10.99
C ILE A 155 -11.72 19.80 10.46
N TYR A 156 -10.96 20.47 11.34
CA TYR A 156 -9.71 21.12 10.93
C TYR A 156 -8.66 20.14 10.43
N ASN A 157 -8.60 18.93 10.98
CA ASN A 157 -7.73 17.87 10.45
C ASN A 157 -8.13 17.49 9.02
N TYR A 158 -9.43 17.36 8.72
CA TYR A 158 -9.89 17.11 7.35
C TYR A 158 -9.54 18.26 6.41
N LEU A 159 -9.77 19.51 6.82
CA LEU A 159 -9.38 20.71 6.06
C LEU A 159 -7.87 20.75 5.77
N LYS A 160 -7.04 20.30 6.72
CA LYS A 160 -5.59 20.19 6.54
C LYS A 160 -5.21 19.16 5.48
N LEU A 161 -5.93 18.04 5.38
CA LEU A 161 -5.66 16.99 4.38
C LEU A 161 -5.93 17.47 2.95
N VAL A 162 -6.90 18.36 2.76
CA VAL A 162 -7.30 18.85 1.44
C VAL A 162 -6.73 20.23 1.09
N LYS A 163 -5.86 20.80 1.94
CA LYS A 163 -5.27 22.11 1.71
C LYS A 163 -4.47 22.11 0.40
N GLY A 164 -4.88 22.96 -0.56
CA GLY A 164 -4.24 23.06 -1.88
C GLY A 164 -4.61 21.94 -2.85
N ILE A 165 -5.57 21.08 -2.51
CA ILE A 165 -6.11 20.04 -3.38
C ILE A 165 -7.37 20.59 -4.06
N ARG A 166 -7.61 20.23 -5.32
CA ARG A 166 -8.85 20.61 -6.01
C ARG A 166 -10.02 19.82 -5.44
N ARG A 167 -11.22 20.43 -5.40
CA ARG A 167 -12.42 19.77 -4.84
C ARG A 167 -12.71 18.41 -5.48
N ALA A 168 -12.45 18.27 -6.78
CA ALA A 168 -12.58 17.02 -7.51
C ALA A 168 -11.71 15.90 -6.92
N ASP A 169 -10.58 16.21 -6.30
CA ASP A 169 -9.57 15.23 -5.84
C ASP A 169 -9.60 15.00 -4.32
N TYR A 170 -10.69 15.40 -3.64
CA TYR A 170 -10.80 15.28 -2.18
C TYR A 170 -10.89 13.84 -1.68
N LEU A 171 -11.58 12.96 -2.42
CA LEU A 171 -11.85 11.60 -1.94
C LEU A 171 -10.56 10.81 -1.64
N PRO A 172 -9.57 10.73 -2.56
CA PRO A 172 -8.29 10.10 -2.26
C PRO A 172 -7.53 10.69 -1.06
N ALA A 173 -7.65 11.99 -0.83
CA ALA A 173 -6.95 12.70 0.24
C ALA A 173 -7.62 12.49 1.62
N LEU A 174 -8.95 12.43 1.64
CA LEU A 174 -9.75 12.25 2.85
C LEU A 174 -9.82 10.80 3.31
N ALA A 175 -9.59 9.85 2.41
CA ALA A 175 -9.62 8.43 2.70
C ALA A 175 -8.66 8.05 3.85
N PRO A 176 -9.14 7.33 4.88
CA PRO A 176 -8.33 6.99 6.04
C PRO A 176 -7.16 6.07 5.69
N ARG A 177 -5.94 6.51 6.01
CA ARG A 177 -4.71 5.73 5.85
C ARG A 177 -4.29 5.11 7.18
N ARG A 178 -5.08 4.16 7.69
CA ARG A 178 -4.74 3.47 8.94
C ARG A 178 -3.50 2.60 8.72
N LYS A 179 -2.36 3.01 9.30
CA LYS A 179 -1.17 2.15 9.37
C LYS A 179 -1.45 1.07 10.42
N GLY A 180 -1.47 -0.19 10.01
CA GLY A 180 -1.50 -1.32 10.95
C GLY A 180 -0.24 -1.27 11.81
N GLY A 181 -0.43 -1.16 13.13
CA GLY A 181 0.67 -0.96 14.08
C GLY A 181 0.23 -1.30 15.49
N GLY A 182 -0.53 -2.39 15.65
CA GLY A 182 -0.73 -2.96 16.98
C GLY A 182 0.62 -3.37 17.55
N LYS A 183 0.86 -3.06 18.82
CA LYS A 183 2.03 -3.53 19.58
C LYS A 183 2.17 -5.05 19.36
N GLU A 184 3.34 -5.52 18.98
CA GLU A 184 3.59 -6.96 18.92
C GLU A 184 3.31 -7.54 20.30
N CYS A 185 2.43 -8.54 20.34
CA CYS A 185 2.17 -9.26 21.56
C CYS A 185 3.42 -10.08 21.87
N GLU A 186 3.97 -9.89 23.07
CA GLU A 186 5.08 -10.69 23.55
C GLU A 186 4.61 -12.14 23.65
N VAL A 187 5.30 -13.04 22.94
CA VAL A 187 5.00 -14.46 22.94
C VAL A 187 6.14 -15.12 23.70
N ASP A 188 5.82 -15.91 24.72
CA ASP A 188 6.80 -16.73 25.42
C ASP A 188 7.57 -17.62 24.42
N ASP A 189 8.90 -17.54 24.45
CA ASP A 189 9.77 -18.23 23.50
C ASP A 189 9.62 -19.75 23.57
N GLY A 190 9.41 -20.29 24.78
CA GLY A 190 9.22 -21.71 25.00
C GLY A 190 7.90 -22.23 24.43
N ALA A 191 6.82 -21.49 24.64
CA ALA A 191 5.51 -21.79 24.06
C ALA A 191 5.56 -21.68 22.52
N TRP A 192 6.32 -20.71 21.99
CA TRP A 192 6.52 -20.55 20.56
C TRP A 192 7.29 -21.72 19.93
N GLN A 193 8.36 -22.18 20.59
CA GLN A 193 9.11 -23.36 20.16
C GLN A 193 8.24 -24.61 20.19
N TYR A 194 7.49 -24.83 21.28
CA TYR A 194 6.58 -25.97 21.40
C TYR A 194 5.55 -26.00 20.27
N LEU A 195 4.90 -24.86 19.97
CA LEU A 195 3.92 -24.75 18.91
C LEU A 195 4.51 -25.04 17.53
N LYS A 196 5.72 -24.54 17.23
CA LYS A 196 6.41 -24.82 15.96
C LYS A 196 6.71 -26.31 15.83
N SER A 197 7.19 -26.94 16.89
CA SER A 197 7.47 -28.38 16.92
C SER A 197 6.21 -29.23 16.73
N GLU A 198 5.06 -28.82 17.27
CA GLU A 198 3.76 -29.48 17.02
C GLU A 198 3.30 -29.32 15.57
N TYR A 199 3.42 -28.11 15.02
CA TYR A 199 2.85 -27.80 13.70
C TYR A 199 3.67 -28.38 12.54
N LEU A 200 5.00 -28.38 12.66
CA LEU A 200 5.92 -28.80 11.60
C LEU A 200 6.07 -30.33 11.50
N ARG A 201 5.32 -31.11 12.28
CA ARG A 201 5.40 -32.57 12.20
C ARG A 201 4.86 -33.14 10.87
N PRO A 202 5.39 -34.29 10.41
CA PRO A 202 4.97 -34.94 9.17
C PRO A 202 3.48 -35.32 9.11
N GLU A 203 2.83 -35.56 10.25
CA GLU A 203 1.40 -35.95 10.33
C GLU A 203 0.45 -34.83 9.88
N ARG A 204 0.97 -33.63 9.60
CA ARG A 204 0.22 -32.46 9.11
C ARG A 204 -0.97 -32.05 10.01
N PRO A 205 -0.79 -31.89 11.34
CA PRO A 205 -1.88 -31.46 12.22
C PRO A 205 -2.41 -30.06 11.87
N THR A 206 -3.68 -29.78 12.18
CA THR A 206 -4.21 -28.44 11.94
C THR A 206 -3.56 -27.42 12.89
N PHE A 207 -3.48 -26.15 12.48
CA PHE A 207 -2.92 -25.10 13.33
C PHE A 207 -3.74 -24.93 14.62
N SER A 208 -5.07 -25.04 14.52
CA SER A 208 -5.98 -24.94 15.67
C SER A 208 -5.76 -26.08 16.69
N SER A 209 -5.52 -27.31 16.21
CA SER A 209 -5.16 -28.43 17.09
C SER A 209 -3.83 -28.19 17.80
N CYS A 210 -2.81 -27.68 17.09
CA CYS A 210 -1.51 -27.37 17.68
C CYS A 210 -1.61 -26.23 18.70
N TYR A 211 -2.43 -25.22 18.41
CA TYR A 211 -2.73 -24.12 19.32
C TYR A 211 -3.39 -24.62 20.60
N PHE A 212 -4.45 -25.44 20.48
CA PHE A 212 -5.12 -26.05 21.63
C PHE A 212 -4.16 -26.88 22.48
N ASN A 213 -3.31 -27.71 21.85
CA ASN A 213 -2.31 -28.50 22.55
C ASN A 213 -1.28 -27.61 23.27
N THR A 214 -0.81 -26.55 22.62
CA THR A 214 0.15 -25.60 23.21
C THR A 214 -0.47 -24.89 24.42
N ALA A 215 -1.71 -24.40 24.27
CA ALA A 215 -2.44 -23.76 25.36
C ALA A 215 -2.64 -24.72 26.56
N LYS A 216 -3.06 -25.96 26.27
CA LYS A 216 -3.43 -26.94 27.29
C LYS A 216 -2.23 -27.60 27.98
N PHE A 217 -1.22 -28.03 27.22
CA PHE A 217 -0.13 -28.87 27.72
C PHE A 217 1.16 -28.09 28.00
N TYR A 218 1.35 -26.93 27.35
CA TYR A 218 2.53 -26.09 27.58
C TYR A 218 2.21 -24.89 28.47
N ALA A 219 1.23 -24.07 28.06
CA ALA A 219 1.00 -22.76 28.64
C ALA A 219 0.27 -22.84 29.99
N ALA A 220 -0.86 -23.56 30.07
CA ALA A 220 -1.67 -23.65 31.30
C ALA A 220 -0.89 -24.19 32.52
N PRO A 221 -0.07 -25.26 32.42
CA PRO A 221 0.73 -25.74 33.55
C PRO A 221 1.83 -24.76 34.01
N ARG A 222 2.20 -23.80 33.16
CA ARG A 222 3.25 -22.80 33.41
C ARG A 222 2.69 -21.41 33.73
N GLY A 223 1.37 -21.26 33.76
CA GLY A 223 0.71 -19.96 33.97
C GLY A 223 0.99 -18.94 32.86
N ILE A 224 1.35 -19.40 31.65
CA ILE A 224 1.66 -18.52 30.52
C ILE A 224 0.34 -18.12 29.84
N ASP A 225 0.13 -16.81 29.67
CA ASP A 225 -0.98 -16.29 28.87
C ASP A 225 -0.60 -16.33 27.39
N LEU A 226 -1.28 -17.18 26.63
CA LEU A 226 -0.96 -17.42 25.23
C LEU A 226 -1.75 -16.45 24.33
N PRO A 227 -1.10 -15.73 23.40
CA PRO A 227 -1.81 -14.85 22.47
C PRO A 227 -2.78 -15.62 21.57
N SER A 228 -3.77 -14.92 21.01
CA SER A 228 -4.80 -15.57 20.17
C SER A 228 -4.22 -16.43 19.04
N GLU A 229 -4.92 -17.49 18.66
CA GLU A 229 -4.53 -18.39 17.56
C GLU A 229 -4.15 -17.61 16.29
N LYS A 230 -4.94 -16.58 15.93
CA LYS A 230 -4.70 -15.73 14.77
C LYS A 230 -3.40 -14.93 14.86
N THR A 231 -3.00 -14.51 16.06
CA THR A 231 -1.74 -13.81 16.31
C THR A 231 -0.55 -14.74 16.08
N LEU A 232 -0.59 -15.96 16.63
CA LEU A 232 0.47 -16.95 16.47
C LEU A 232 0.57 -17.46 15.03
N LEU A 233 -0.56 -17.62 14.33
CA LEU A 233 -0.57 -18.01 12.92
C LEU A 233 0.12 -16.95 12.03
N ARG A 234 -0.15 -15.67 12.27
CA ARG A 234 0.54 -14.55 11.58
C ARG A 234 2.03 -14.53 11.90
N LYS A 235 2.40 -14.74 13.17
CA LYS A 235 3.81 -14.85 13.58
C LYS A 235 4.51 -16.00 12.85
N LEU A 236 3.83 -17.14 12.67
CA LEU A 236 4.36 -18.29 11.94
C LEU A 236 4.62 -17.95 10.47
N GLN A 237 3.64 -17.35 9.79
CA GLN A 237 3.73 -16.98 8.37
C GLN A 237 4.85 -15.95 8.10
N ARG A 238 5.19 -15.13 9.11
CA ARG A 238 6.26 -14.15 9.04
C ARG A 238 7.64 -14.76 9.28
N GLU A 239 7.75 -15.68 10.24
CA GLU A 239 9.03 -16.23 10.70
C GLU A 239 9.45 -17.51 9.97
N VAL A 240 8.50 -18.26 9.41
CA VAL A 240 8.76 -19.55 8.77
C VAL A 240 8.38 -19.47 7.30
N ASP A 241 9.37 -19.63 6.42
CA ASP A 241 9.16 -19.67 4.98
C ASP A 241 8.21 -20.84 4.62
N PRO A 242 7.19 -20.61 3.77
CA PRO A 242 6.29 -21.67 3.31
C PRO A 242 7.00 -22.92 2.76
N ARG A 243 8.18 -22.78 2.17
CA ARG A 243 9.00 -23.90 1.67
C ARG A 243 9.51 -24.79 2.79
N VAL A 244 9.86 -24.23 3.95
CA VAL A 244 10.27 -24.99 5.14
C VAL A 244 9.09 -25.79 5.68
N ILE A 245 7.89 -25.19 5.72
CA ILE A 245 6.67 -25.89 6.13
C ILE A 245 6.39 -27.07 5.21
N VAL A 246 6.49 -26.88 3.89
CA VAL A 246 6.27 -27.95 2.92
C VAL A 246 7.32 -29.05 3.05
N ALA A 247 8.60 -28.70 3.22
CA ALA A 247 9.68 -29.68 3.36
C ALA A 247 9.50 -30.55 4.61
N MET A 248 9.32 -29.95 5.78
CA MET A 248 9.18 -30.68 7.04
C MET A 248 7.93 -31.57 7.08
N ARG A 249 6.87 -31.14 6.39
CA ARG A 249 5.59 -31.85 6.37
C ARG A 249 5.43 -32.85 5.22
N LYS A 250 6.45 -33.02 4.36
CA LYS A 250 6.47 -34.00 3.26
C LYS A 250 7.31 -35.24 3.53
N VAL A 251 8.07 -35.27 4.62
CA VAL A 251 9.10 -36.30 4.88
C VAL A 251 8.56 -37.74 4.90
N MET A 252 7.26 -37.96 5.09
CA MET A 252 6.66 -39.30 5.08
C MET A 252 6.54 -39.96 3.69
N ASP A 253 6.71 -39.22 2.58
CA ASP A 253 6.53 -39.77 1.23
C ASP A 253 7.84 -40.31 0.61
N ALA A 254 8.95 -40.38 1.37
CA ALA A 254 10.29 -40.70 0.86
C ALA A 254 11.03 -41.84 1.60
N VAL A 255 10.31 -42.70 2.33
CA VAL A 255 10.88 -43.88 3.01
C VAL A 255 10.16 -45.14 2.56
#